data_AF-A0AAV5HE77-F1
#
_entry.id   AF-A0AAV5HE77-F1
#
_cell.length_a   1.000
_cell.length_b   1.000
_cell.length_c   1.000
_cell.angle_alpha   90.00
_cell.angle_beta   90.00
_cell.angle_gamma   90.00
#
_symmetry.space_group_name_H-M   'P 1'
#
loop_
_entity.id
_entity.type
_entity.pdbx_description
1 polymer ?
#
loop_
_entity_poly.entity_id
_entity_poly.type
_entity_poly.pdbx_seq_one_letter_code
_entity_poly.pdbx_strand_id
1 'polypeptide(L)'
;MCMKRNDILIIHGTDYKNMTIRLLEQAGLAELIGDRNKKIGMKPNLVVAKEPSRGATTHAELLEGVICYLHDNGFRNITIMEGSWVGDSTPAAFRAAGYDRITRKYGAA
;
A
#
# COMPACT_ATOMS: atom_id res chain seq x y z
N MET A 1 -19.06 7.03 10.14
CA MET A 1 -19.68 7.60 8.92
C MET A 1 -18.78 7.23 7.77
N CYS A 2 -19.33 6.73 6.65
CA CYS A 2 -18.52 6.48 5.45
C CYS A 2 -18.12 7.83 4.82
N MET A 3 -16.90 7.93 4.30
CA MET A 3 -16.43 9.13 3.58
C MET A 3 -17.40 9.52 2.47
N LYS A 4 -17.61 10.83 2.27
CA LYS A 4 -18.36 11.32 1.11
C LYS A 4 -17.45 11.48 -0.09
N ARG A 5 -18.05 11.52 -1.28
CA ARG A 5 -17.34 11.82 -2.52
C ARG A 5 -16.71 13.21 -2.40
N ASN A 6 -15.39 13.29 -2.61
CA ASN A 6 -14.52 14.49 -2.51
C ASN A 6 -14.06 14.89 -1.10
N ASP A 7 -14.27 14.06 -0.08
CA ASP A 7 -13.61 14.29 1.22
C ASP A 7 -12.10 14.01 1.10
N ILE A 8 -11.29 14.81 1.81
CA ILE A 8 -9.84 14.60 1.95
C ILE A 8 -9.57 14.33 3.44
N LEU A 9 -9.03 13.15 3.74
CA LEU A 9 -8.57 12.80 5.08
C LEU A 9 -7.06 13.07 5.20
N ILE A 10 -6.67 13.71 6.29
CA ILE A 10 -5.26 14.07 6.55
C ILE A 10 -4.92 13.66 7.99
N ILE A 11 -3.78 12.99 8.15
CA ILE A 11 -3.21 12.61 9.45
C ILE A 11 -1.70 12.87 9.42
N HIS A 12 -1.13 13.33 10.54
CA HIS A 12 0.29 13.68 10.66
C HIS A 12 0.95 12.87 11.77
N GLY A 13 2.22 12.51 11.58
CA GLY A 13 3.01 11.69 12.52
C GLY A 13 4.04 10.81 11.81
N THR A 14 4.72 9.99 12.59
CA THR A 14 5.81 9.10 12.13
C THR A 14 5.47 7.62 12.22
N ASP A 15 4.32 7.27 12.82
CA ASP A 15 3.83 5.89 12.87
C ASP A 15 3.08 5.55 11.58
N TYR A 16 3.84 5.42 10.49
CA TYR A 16 3.30 5.31 9.13
C TYR A 16 2.29 4.18 8.99
N LYS A 17 2.61 2.98 9.51
CA LYS A 17 1.75 1.81 9.39
C LYS A 17 0.40 2.02 10.08
N ASN A 18 0.39 2.37 11.37
CA ASN A 18 -0.87 2.48 12.11
C ASN A 18 -1.68 3.69 11.66
N MET A 19 -1.01 4.77 11.25
CA MET A 19 -1.70 5.93 10.66
C MET A 19 -2.38 5.58 9.33
N THR A 20 -1.77 4.75 8.48
CA THR A 20 -2.42 4.23 7.28
C THR A 20 -3.68 3.43 7.62
N ILE A 21 -3.60 2.50 8.57
CA ILE A 21 -4.76 1.70 9.00
C ILE A 21 -5.91 2.61 9.46
N ARG A 22 -5.62 3.57 10.35
CA ARG A 22 -6.62 4.54 10.84
C ARG A 22 -7.26 5.36 9.72
N LEU A 23 -6.48 5.77 8.73
CA LEU A 23 -6.98 6.48 7.56
C LEU A 23 -7.96 5.63 6.75
N LEU A 24 -7.62 4.36 6.51
CA LEU A 24 -8.45 3.43 5.74
C LEU A 24 -9.75 3.04 6.47
N GLU A 25 -9.68 2.91 7.80
CA GLU A 25 -10.85 2.72 8.66
C GLU A 25 -11.80 3.92 8.57
N GLN A 26 -11.27 5.14 8.71
CA GLN A 26 -12.08 6.37 8.58
C GLN A 26 -12.65 6.53 7.17
N ALA A 27 -11.92 6.09 6.15
CA ALA A 27 -12.40 6.10 4.77
C ALA A 27 -13.51 5.08 4.50
N GLY A 28 -13.66 4.05 5.33
CA GLY A 28 -14.56 2.92 5.07
C GLY A 28 -14.15 2.16 3.81
N LEU A 29 -12.84 1.96 3.59
CA LEU A 29 -12.34 1.38 2.34
C LEU A 29 -12.89 -0.04 2.10
N ALA A 30 -13.00 -0.86 3.15
CA ALA A 30 -13.51 -2.21 3.04
C ALA A 30 -14.97 -2.25 2.54
N GLU A 31 -15.79 -1.31 2.97
CA GLU A 31 -17.18 -1.14 2.52
C GLU A 31 -17.22 -0.66 1.06
N LEU A 32 -16.33 0.27 0.69
CA LEU A 32 -16.21 0.77 -0.69
C LEU A 32 -15.80 -0.32 -1.68
N ILE A 33 -14.88 -1.21 -1.31
CA ILE A 33 -14.50 -2.34 -2.15
C ILE A 33 -15.65 -3.36 -2.25
N GLY A 34 -16.34 -3.62 -1.14
CA GLY A 34 -17.47 -4.55 -1.09
C GLY A 34 -17.03 -6.01 -1.14
N ASP A 35 -17.27 -6.71 -2.25
CA ASP A 35 -16.98 -8.16 -2.36
C ASP A 35 -15.53 -8.52 -1.98
N ARG A 36 -15.37 -9.43 -1.01
CA ARG A 36 -14.08 -9.89 -0.46
C ARG A 36 -13.31 -10.80 -1.42
N ASN A 37 -13.96 -11.31 -2.46
CA ASN A 37 -13.33 -12.14 -3.49
C ASN A 37 -12.67 -11.33 -4.61
N LYS A 38 -12.91 -10.01 -4.66
CA LYS A 38 -12.28 -9.14 -5.66
C LYS A 38 -10.76 -9.21 -5.58
N LYS A 39 -10.11 -9.21 -6.74
CA LYS A 39 -8.67 -9.01 -6.84
C LYS A 39 -8.34 -7.53 -6.63
N ILE A 40 -7.48 -7.23 -5.67
CA ILE A 40 -7.05 -5.88 -5.31
C ILE A 40 -5.61 -5.69 -5.79
N GLY A 41 -5.43 -4.69 -6.65
CA GLY A 41 -4.13 -4.25 -7.09
C GLY A 41 -3.67 -3.02 -6.33
N MET A 42 -2.54 -3.11 -5.63
CA MET A 42 -1.90 -1.97 -4.97
C MET A 42 -0.80 -1.42 -5.85
N LYS A 43 -0.91 -0.15 -6.22
CA LYS A 43 0.04 0.55 -7.08
C LYS A 43 0.84 1.59 -6.28
N PRO A 44 1.94 1.21 -5.60
CA PRO A 44 2.81 2.18 -4.93
C PRO A 44 3.54 3.05 -5.96
N ASN A 45 4.24 4.10 -5.52
CA ASN A 45 5.19 4.78 -6.39
C ASN A 45 6.57 4.12 -6.25
N LEU A 46 7.15 3.63 -7.37
CA LEU A 46 8.47 2.98 -7.42
C LEU A 46 9.31 3.61 -8.54
N VAL A 47 9.77 4.85 -8.34
CA VAL A 47 10.46 5.59 -9.40
C VAL A 47 11.94 5.25 -9.48
N VAL A 48 12.60 5.01 -8.34
CA VAL A 48 14.03 4.70 -8.25
C VAL A 48 14.31 3.80 -7.03
N ALA A 49 15.34 2.95 -7.14
CA ALA A 49 15.91 2.17 -6.03
C ALA A 49 16.66 3.08 -5.02
N LYS A 50 15.99 4.10 -4.49
CA LYS A 50 16.54 5.07 -3.53
C LYS A 50 15.62 5.18 -2.31
N GLU A 51 16.23 5.60 -1.20
CA GLU A 51 15.55 5.83 0.08
C GLU A 51 14.22 6.61 -0.09
N PRO A 52 13.09 6.10 0.45
CA PRO A 52 11.78 6.74 0.38
C PRO A 52 11.74 8.18 0.89
N SER A 53 12.66 8.56 1.77
CA SER A 53 12.83 9.92 2.31
C SER A 53 13.09 10.99 1.26
N ARG A 54 13.44 10.61 0.01
CA ARG A 54 13.58 11.53 -1.13
C ARG A 54 12.28 11.82 -1.88
N GLY A 55 11.14 11.30 -1.43
CA GLY A 55 9.81 11.58 -1.97
C GLY A 55 9.47 10.90 -3.31
N ALA A 56 10.41 10.13 -3.88
CA ALA A 56 10.23 9.44 -5.15
C ALA A 56 9.69 8.00 -5.00
N THR A 57 9.76 7.43 -3.79
CA THR A 57 9.39 6.04 -3.51
C THR A 57 8.49 5.99 -2.28
N THR A 58 7.41 5.20 -2.33
CA THR A 58 6.52 5.01 -1.18
C THR A 58 7.23 4.22 -0.07
N HIS A 59 7.01 4.57 1.21
CA HIS A 59 7.58 3.80 2.33
C HIS A 59 6.88 2.43 2.43
N ALA A 60 7.63 1.37 2.68
CA ALA A 60 7.10 0.00 2.75
C ALA A 60 6.05 -0.17 3.86
N GLU A 61 6.17 0.60 4.95
CA GLU A 61 5.25 0.62 6.08
C GLU A 61 3.84 1.06 5.68
N LEU A 62 3.69 1.92 4.66
CA LEU A 62 2.38 2.28 4.13
C LEU A 62 1.74 1.07 3.45
N LEU A 63 2.49 0.35 2.61
CA LEU A 63 1.99 -0.88 1.98
C LEU A 63 1.64 -1.94 3.01
N GLU A 64 2.48 -2.10 4.04
CA GLU A 64 2.19 -3.01 5.15
C GLU A 64 0.89 -2.62 5.86
N GLY A 65 0.67 -1.33 6.13
CA GLY A 65 -0.57 -0.81 6.72
C GLY A 65 -1.81 -1.14 5.87
N VAL A 66 -1.73 -0.93 4.55
CA VAL A 66 -2.82 -1.28 3.61
C VAL A 66 -3.10 -2.79 3.65
N ILE A 67 -2.07 -3.62 3.58
CA ILE A 67 -2.22 -5.08 3.59
C ILE A 67 -2.83 -5.57 4.90
N CYS A 68 -2.33 -5.09 6.04
CA CYS A 68 -2.88 -5.45 7.36
C CYS A 68 -4.37 -5.09 7.43
N TYR A 69 -4.74 -3.85 7.07
CA TYR A 69 -6.13 -3.42 7.05
C TYR A 69 -7.01 -4.32 6.16
N LEU A 70 -6.56 -4.62 4.93
CA LEU A 70 -7.30 -5.46 3.99
C LEU A 70 -7.45 -6.89 4.51
N HIS A 71 -6.38 -7.45 5.09
CA HIS A 71 -6.37 -8.77 5.71
C HIS A 71 -7.32 -8.88 6.89
N ASP A 72 -7.34 -7.87 7.77
CA ASP A 72 -8.22 -7.80 8.94
C ASP A 72 -9.68 -7.67 8.52
N ASN A 73 -9.94 -7.11 7.33
CA ASN A 73 -11.27 -7.01 6.72
C ASN A 73 -11.63 -8.19 5.79
N GLY A 74 -10.81 -9.25 5.76
CA GLY A 74 -11.11 -10.51 5.05
C GLY A 74 -10.72 -10.54 3.57
N PHE A 75 -10.05 -9.53 3.04
CA PHE A 75 -9.51 -9.56 1.67
C PHE A 75 -8.20 -10.35 1.64
N ARG A 76 -8.06 -11.25 0.67
CA ARG A 76 -6.86 -12.10 0.52
C ARG A 76 -6.23 -12.05 -0.86
N ASN A 77 -6.98 -11.67 -1.88
CA ASN A 77 -6.50 -11.63 -3.27
C ASN A 77 -5.85 -10.28 -3.57
N ILE A 78 -4.64 -10.08 -3.04
CA ILE A 78 -3.91 -8.80 -3.08
C ILE A 78 -2.62 -8.98 -3.90
N THR A 79 -2.38 -8.08 -4.84
CA THR A 79 -1.16 -8.01 -5.65
C THR A 79 -0.54 -6.62 -5.53
N ILE A 80 0.79 -6.53 -5.37
CA ILE A 80 1.52 -5.27 -5.52
C ILE A 80 1.95 -5.15 -6.99
N MET A 81 1.46 -4.12 -7.69
CA MET A 81 1.69 -3.93 -9.12
C MET A 81 2.42 -2.61 -9.34
N GLU A 82 3.70 -2.66 -9.71
CA GLU A 82 4.44 -1.46 -10.14
C GLU A 82 5.64 -1.82 -11.04
N GLY A 83 6.11 -0.85 -11.83
CA GLY A 83 7.32 -0.93 -12.65
C GLY A 83 8.35 0.14 -12.28
N SER A 84 9.64 -0.15 -12.47
CA SER A 84 10.68 0.86 -12.34
C SER A 84 10.75 1.77 -13.57
N TRP A 85 11.54 2.85 -13.47
CA TRP A 85 11.86 3.72 -14.60
C TRP A 85 12.48 2.92 -15.78
N VAL A 86 12.28 3.41 -17.01
CA VAL A 86 12.80 2.79 -18.23
C VAL A 86 14.33 2.66 -18.17
N GLY A 87 14.81 1.43 -18.36
CA GLY A 87 16.24 1.11 -18.28
C GLY A 87 16.72 0.69 -16.90
N ASP A 88 15.85 0.73 -15.87
CA ASP A 88 16.13 0.19 -14.54
C ASP A 88 15.50 -1.21 -14.36
N SER A 89 15.97 -1.95 -13.34
CA SER A 89 15.50 -3.29 -13.02
C SER A 89 14.38 -3.25 -11.99
N THR A 90 13.13 -3.51 -12.42
CA THR A 90 11.97 -3.56 -11.51
C THR A 90 12.20 -4.46 -10.29
N PRO A 91 12.71 -5.71 -10.42
CA PRO A 91 12.98 -6.54 -9.25
C PRO A 91 14.03 -5.96 -8.28
N ALA A 92 15.03 -5.24 -8.79
CA ALA A 92 16.04 -4.61 -7.94
C ALA A 92 15.45 -3.41 -7.19
N ALA A 93 14.68 -2.56 -7.87
CA ALA A 93 13.95 -1.46 -7.25
C ALA A 93 12.97 -1.97 -6.18
N PHE A 94 12.24 -3.04 -6.47
CA PHE A 94 11.29 -3.68 -5.55
C PHE A 94 11.97 -4.17 -4.26
N ARG A 95 13.17 -4.76 -4.37
CA ARG A 95 13.99 -5.17 -3.22
C ARG A 95 14.55 -3.98 -2.45
N ALA A 96 15.05 -2.97 -3.15
CA ALA A 96 15.59 -1.76 -2.53
C ALA A 96 14.52 -0.99 -1.74
N ALA A 97 13.28 -0.97 -2.22
CA ALA A 97 12.14 -0.40 -1.53
C ALA A 97 11.60 -1.29 -0.39
N GLY A 98 12.14 -2.50 -0.21
CA GLY A 98 11.72 -3.45 0.82
C GLY A 98 10.38 -4.14 0.55
N TYR A 99 9.78 -3.93 -0.63
CA TYR A 99 8.47 -4.50 -0.98
C TYR A 99 8.54 -6.02 -1.10
N ASP A 100 9.69 -6.58 -1.46
CA ASP A 100 9.90 -8.03 -1.54
C ASP A 100 9.70 -8.72 -0.18
N ARG A 101 10.13 -8.07 0.91
CA ARG A 101 9.93 -8.56 2.28
C ARG A 101 8.45 -8.52 2.66
N ILE A 102 7.74 -7.45 2.28
CA ILE A 102 6.30 -7.29 2.54
C ILE A 102 5.48 -8.33 1.75
N THR A 103 5.74 -8.49 0.45
CA THR A 103 5.13 -9.52 -0.40
C THR A 103 5.29 -10.91 0.19
N ARG A 104 6.51 -11.30 0.59
CA ARG A 104 6.76 -12.62 1.21
C ARG A 104 6.06 -12.78 2.55
N LYS A 105 6.09 -11.76 3.40
CA LYS A 105 5.49 -11.82 4.75
C LYS A 105 3.98 -12.03 4.71
N TYR A 106 3.30 -11.44 3.73
CA TYR A 106 1.83 -11.43 3.67
C TYR A 106 1.23 -12.22 2.51
N GLY A 107 2.03 -12.80 1.62
CA GLY A 107 1.53 -13.54 0.46
C GLY A 107 0.88 -12.64 -0.61
N ALA A 108 1.31 -11.38 -0.70
CA ALA A 108 0.80 -10.42 -1.67
C ALA A 108 1.62 -10.48 -2.98
N ALA A 109 1.24 -11.39 -3.87
CA ALA A 109 1.96 -11.72 -5.11
C ALA A 109 1.34 -11.11 -6.36
#